data_AF-A0A7G6VXL9-F1
#
_entry.id   AF-A0A7G6VXL9-F1
#
_cell.length_a   1.000
_cell.length_b   1.000
_cell.length_c   1.000
_cell.angle_alpha   90.00
_cell.angle_beta   90.00
_cell.angle_gamma   90.00
#
_symmetry.space_group_name_H-M   'P 1'
#
loop_
_entity.id
_entity.type
_entity.pdbx_description
1 polymer ?
#
loop_
_entity_poly.entity_id
_entity_poly.type
_entity_poly.pdbx_seq_one_letter_code
_entity_poly.pdbx_strand_id
1 'polypeptide(L)'
;MPATAVAQVAPAAGAAQAQPVSGSQPLPKTQPRPQPTSLLPGEQARQASTDLTSAPVVQEIPTDYFVTAPDWQVAQAQQLLNFIKGIGNEGLFPRDYQPEALQAAIAAGPGPRLNETATRLFTWVAEDLRDGRTEMDSRHQWFVEDPDWKLRPIKPLLQEALAGTGSGGGIVAALDSLNPTHPDYAVLKQMLLETSEGDKASRAKIRANMDRWRWLGRDLGKNYLLTNVPEYQLRLVVNNKVHTSFRTIVGKPGRTATPQLAEKVEGVIFNPTWTVPQSIVVGEGLGARVMGNPSYARSNGYKAYKTEAGMTVVVQQPGPGNSLGLMKLDMPNPHAIFLHDTPSKSLFNNSERALSHGCIRTENAMKLAMIMAKGLGGLSSEEAVEIANSREYTRVPLTKELPVYITYFTMARDIDGQMRSFDDIYGRDEPVLASMAAARVQKTGQHKTDEPIVPIEAPGA
;
A
#
# COMPACT_ATOMS: atom_id res chain seq x y z
N MET A 1 -60.63 -21.39 44.90
CA MET A 1 -61.88 -22.12 44.60
C MET A 1 -62.65 -21.30 43.59
N PRO A 2 -63.02 -21.82 42.41
CA PRO A 2 -62.80 -23.16 41.85
C PRO A 2 -61.55 -23.17 40.91
N ALA A 3 -60.66 -24.17 40.87
CA ALA A 3 -60.81 -25.59 40.54
C ALA A 3 -61.22 -25.78 39.06
N THR A 4 -60.59 -26.54 38.17
CA THR A 4 -59.41 -27.42 38.15
C THR A 4 -59.32 -27.88 36.68
N ALA A 5 -58.14 -27.90 36.05
CA ALA A 5 -57.79 -28.89 35.02
C ALA A 5 -56.29 -28.79 34.73
N VAL A 6 -55.58 -29.80 35.22
CA VAL A 6 -54.15 -30.05 35.09
C VAL A 6 -53.94 -30.88 33.82
N ALA A 7 -52.94 -30.52 33.01
CA ALA A 7 -52.27 -31.48 32.12
C ALA A 7 -50.81 -31.06 31.95
N GLN A 8 -49.96 -31.65 32.79
CA GLN A 8 -48.52 -31.77 32.57
C GLN A 8 -48.29 -32.79 31.45
N VAL A 9 -47.39 -32.50 30.49
CA VAL A 9 -46.38 -33.47 30.02
C VAL A 9 -45.13 -32.68 29.57
N ALA A 10 -43.99 -33.09 30.12
CA ALA A 10 -42.64 -32.57 29.92
C ALA A 10 -41.96 -33.22 28.67
N PRO A 11 -40.70 -32.88 28.34
CA PRO A 11 -40.17 -32.86 26.97
C PRO A 11 -39.63 -34.21 26.46
N ALA A 12 -39.70 -34.42 25.16
CA ALA A 12 -38.99 -35.51 24.48
C ALA A 12 -37.55 -35.08 24.17
N ALA A 13 -36.62 -35.53 25.02
CA ALA A 13 -35.20 -35.62 24.71
C ALA A 13 -34.95 -36.93 23.93
N GLY A 14 -34.47 -36.81 22.69
CA GLY A 14 -33.93 -37.93 21.91
C GLY A 14 -32.41 -37.93 21.99
N ALA A 15 -31.87 -38.60 23.00
CA ALA A 15 -30.46 -38.97 23.05
C ALA A 15 -30.26 -40.26 22.24
N ALA A 16 -29.33 -40.25 21.28
CA ALA A 16 -28.79 -41.48 20.70
C ALA A 16 -27.34 -41.62 21.18
N GLN A 17 -27.15 -42.50 22.17
CA GLN A 17 -25.85 -42.98 22.60
C GLN A 17 -25.28 -43.97 21.57
N ALA A 18 -23.95 -44.00 21.52
CA ALA A 18 -23.13 -44.85 20.68
C ALA A 18 -22.93 -46.27 21.26
N GLN A 19 -22.40 -47.13 20.36
CA GLN A 19 -21.68 -48.41 20.54
C GLN A 19 -22.47 -49.71 20.29
N PRO A 20 -21.79 -50.83 19.95
CA PRO A 20 -20.69 -51.01 18.98
C PRO A 20 -20.98 -52.21 18.03
N VAL A 21 -20.35 -52.28 16.86
CA VAL A 21 -20.26 -53.55 16.12
C VAL A 21 -18.85 -53.73 15.55
N SER A 22 -18.20 -54.78 16.05
CA SER A 22 -16.92 -55.32 15.60
C SER A 22 -17.10 -56.11 14.30
N GLY A 23 -16.15 -55.99 13.37
CA GLY A 23 -16.17 -56.72 12.10
C GLY A 23 -15.04 -56.29 11.17
N SER A 24 -13.83 -56.75 11.45
CA SER A 24 -12.61 -56.58 10.66
C SER A 24 -12.70 -57.25 9.28
N GLN A 25 -12.29 -56.57 8.20
CA GLN A 25 -11.65 -57.13 6.98
C GLN A 25 -11.13 -56.01 6.05
N PRO A 26 -10.17 -56.29 5.13
CA PRO A 26 -8.94 -55.51 5.00
C PRO A 26 -8.90 -54.47 3.85
N LEU A 27 -7.99 -53.50 4.01
CA LEU A 27 -7.66 -52.46 3.04
C LEU A 27 -7.09 -53.03 1.71
N PRO A 28 -7.50 -52.51 0.54
CA PRO A 28 -6.93 -52.90 -0.74
C PRO A 28 -5.55 -52.29 -0.99
N LYS A 29 -4.67 -53.12 -1.55
CA LYS A 29 -3.26 -52.89 -1.84
C LYS A 29 -3.06 -51.81 -2.90
N THR A 30 -2.08 -50.95 -2.65
CA THR A 30 -1.51 -49.97 -3.58
C THR A 30 -0.85 -50.65 -4.78
N GLN A 31 -1.09 -50.13 -5.99
CA GLN A 31 -0.33 -50.48 -7.20
C GLN A 31 0.72 -49.39 -7.52
N PRO A 32 1.88 -49.74 -8.09
CA PRO A 32 3.06 -48.87 -8.16
C PRO A 32 3.05 -47.94 -9.38
N ARG A 33 3.56 -46.72 -9.20
CA ARG A 33 3.86 -45.76 -10.29
C ARG A 33 5.30 -45.98 -10.80
N PRO A 34 5.60 -45.76 -12.10
CA PRO A 34 6.89 -46.15 -12.70
C PRO A 34 8.06 -45.25 -12.29
N GLN A 35 9.24 -45.85 -12.13
CA GLN A 35 10.52 -45.16 -11.94
C GLN A 35 11.08 -44.63 -13.27
N PRO A 36 11.73 -43.45 -13.29
CA PRO A 36 12.62 -43.07 -14.38
C PRO A 36 14.02 -43.67 -14.19
N THR A 37 14.50 -44.28 -15.26
CA THR A 37 15.74 -45.03 -15.43
C THR A 37 17.00 -44.17 -15.27
N SER A 38 17.96 -44.67 -14.49
CA SER A 38 19.35 -44.19 -14.45
C SER A 38 20.13 -44.78 -15.62
N LEU A 39 20.83 -43.93 -16.39
CA LEU A 39 21.96 -44.32 -17.23
C LEU A 39 23.05 -43.23 -17.12
N LEU A 40 24.12 -43.56 -16.39
CA LEU A 40 25.43 -42.92 -16.55
C LEU A 40 26.08 -43.46 -17.83
N PRO A 41 26.95 -42.65 -18.46
CA PRO A 41 28.26 -43.18 -18.81
C PRO A 41 29.43 -42.24 -18.45
N GLY A 42 30.46 -42.83 -17.85
CA GLY A 42 31.86 -42.58 -18.23
C GLY A 42 32.62 -41.46 -17.51
N GLU A 43 33.50 -41.87 -16.60
CA GLU A 43 34.71 -41.12 -16.24
C GLU A 43 35.54 -40.81 -17.50
N GLN A 44 35.88 -39.53 -17.70
CA GLN A 44 37.17 -39.12 -18.23
C GLN A 44 37.54 -37.70 -17.75
N ALA A 45 38.55 -37.69 -16.87
CA ALA A 45 39.63 -36.70 -16.78
C ALA A 45 39.38 -35.27 -16.22
N ARG A 46 39.92 -35.11 -15.00
CA ARG A 46 40.87 -34.07 -14.55
C ARG A 46 40.36 -32.64 -14.25
N GLN A 47 40.47 -32.32 -12.95
CA GLN A 47 40.92 -31.06 -12.36
C GLN A 47 40.52 -29.75 -13.06
N ALA A 48 39.55 -29.05 -12.46
CA ALA A 48 39.58 -27.60 -12.41
C ALA A 48 38.92 -27.15 -11.09
N SER A 49 39.76 -26.74 -10.14
CA SER A 49 39.36 -25.85 -9.05
C SER A 49 38.83 -24.56 -9.66
N THR A 50 37.53 -24.30 -9.56
CA THR A 50 36.98 -22.98 -9.86
C THR A 50 36.86 -22.21 -8.56
N ASP A 51 37.84 -21.33 -8.34
CA ASP A 51 37.75 -20.21 -7.42
C ASP A 51 36.42 -19.48 -7.63
N LEU A 52 35.58 -19.42 -6.60
CA LEU A 52 34.44 -18.51 -6.54
C LEU A 52 34.97 -17.11 -6.18
N THR A 53 35.65 -16.45 -7.10
CA THR A 53 35.82 -15.01 -7.04
C THR A 53 34.57 -14.37 -7.63
N SER A 54 33.66 -13.90 -6.79
CA SER A 54 32.62 -12.96 -7.20
C SER A 54 33.31 -11.70 -7.72
N ALA A 55 33.40 -11.54 -9.05
CA ALA A 55 33.83 -10.29 -9.64
C ALA A 55 32.86 -9.18 -9.20
N PRO A 56 33.33 -8.02 -8.74
CA PRO A 56 32.44 -6.92 -8.42
C PRO A 56 31.69 -6.51 -9.69
N VAL A 57 30.37 -6.56 -9.65
CA VAL A 57 29.54 -5.99 -10.72
C VAL A 57 29.79 -4.49 -10.71
N VAL A 58 30.58 -4.00 -11.67
CA VAL A 58 30.83 -2.58 -11.86
C VAL A 58 29.60 -2.00 -12.52
N GLN A 59 28.67 -1.46 -11.72
CA GLN A 59 27.57 -0.67 -12.24
C GLN A 59 28.11 0.66 -12.75
N GLU A 60 27.80 0.99 -14.00
CA GLU A 60 28.19 2.23 -14.65
C GLU A 60 27.57 3.45 -13.93
N ILE A 61 28.10 4.64 -14.20
CA ILE A 61 27.48 5.88 -13.75
C ILE A 61 26.11 5.96 -14.44
N PRO A 62 25.01 6.22 -13.72
CA PRO A 62 23.75 6.55 -14.39
C PRO A 62 23.97 7.75 -15.31
N THR A 63 23.99 7.49 -16.62
CA THR A 63 24.30 8.46 -17.68
C THR A 63 23.34 9.65 -17.70
N ASP A 64 22.21 9.50 -17.02
CA ASP A 64 21.07 10.39 -17.14
C ASP A 64 21.22 11.67 -16.28
N TYR A 65 22.12 11.67 -15.30
CA TYR A 65 22.31 12.83 -14.42
C TYR A 65 23.51 13.71 -14.81
N PHE A 66 24.64 13.11 -15.20
CA PHE A 66 25.88 13.82 -15.46
C PHE A 66 26.61 13.27 -16.68
N VAL A 67 26.79 14.11 -17.70
CA VAL A 67 27.68 13.83 -18.86
C VAL A 67 29.15 13.93 -18.45
N THR A 68 29.46 14.79 -17.47
CA THR A 68 30.79 14.94 -16.85
C THR A 68 30.58 15.20 -15.37
N ALA A 69 31.29 14.46 -14.52
CA ALA A 69 31.21 14.61 -13.08
C ALA A 69 31.75 15.99 -12.64
N PRO A 70 31.05 16.72 -11.75
CA PRO A 70 31.54 17.99 -11.22
C PRO A 70 32.81 17.80 -10.39
N ASP A 71 33.53 18.89 -10.13
CA ASP A 71 34.70 18.85 -9.26
C ASP A 71 34.33 18.64 -7.79
N TRP A 72 34.99 17.69 -7.15
CA TRP A 72 34.85 17.39 -5.73
C TRP A 72 36.09 17.79 -4.96
N GLN A 73 35.89 18.49 -3.85
CA GLN A 73 36.94 18.64 -2.84
C GLN A 73 37.06 17.34 -2.02
N VAL A 74 38.28 16.98 -1.63
CA VAL A 74 38.55 15.82 -0.76
C VAL A 74 37.72 15.87 0.53
N ALA A 75 37.52 17.07 1.10
CA ALA A 75 36.69 17.26 2.30
C ALA A 75 35.21 16.89 2.05
N GLN A 76 34.64 17.22 0.89
CA GLN A 76 33.27 16.88 0.52
C GLN A 76 33.11 15.38 0.31
N ALA A 77 34.09 14.74 -0.35
CA ALA A 77 34.10 13.29 -0.51
C ALA A 77 34.24 12.57 0.84
N GLN A 78 35.01 13.11 1.79
CA GLN A 78 35.09 12.59 3.15
C GLN A 78 33.77 12.70 3.91
N GLN A 79 33.01 13.79 3.72
CA GLN A 79 31.65 13.91 4.25
C GLN A 79 30.72 12.82 3.70
N LEU A 80 30.74 12.60 2.38
CA LEU A 80 29.97 11.53 1.73
C LEU A 80 30.35 10.15 2.29
N LEU A 81 31.65 9.87 2.42
CA LEU A 81 32.13 8.59 2.95
C LEU A 81 31.67 8.35 4.39
N ASN A 82 31.73 9.38 5.24
CA ASN A 82 31.26 9.27 6.62
C ASN A 82 29.74 9.03 6.67
N PHE A 83 28.98 9.71 5.81
CA PHE A 83 27.54 9.47 5.67
C PHE A 83 27.25 8.03 5.23
N ILE A 84 27.92 7.52 4.20
CA ILE A 84 27.77 6.14 3.72
C ILE A 84 28.07 5.11 4.81
N LYS A 85 29.16 5.30 5.57
CA LYS A 85 29.50 4.41 6.70
C LYS A 85 28.41 4.41 7.78
N GLY A 86 27.75 5.55 8.00
CA GLY A 86 26.65 5.71 8.96
C GLY A 86 25.25 5.45 8.40
N ILE A 87 25.11 5.12 7.10
CA ILE A 87 23.79 5.09 6.42
C ILE A 87 22.85 4.01 6.95
N GLY A 88 23.35 3.08 7.75
CA GLY A 88 22.55 2.16 8.55
C GLY A 88 21.51 2.88 9.43
N ASN A 89 21.82 4.10 9.87
CA ASN A 89 20.92 4.97 10.65
C ASN A 89 19.75 5.50 9.81
N GLU A 90 19.89 5.54 8.49
CA GLU A 90 18.80 5.85 7.55
C GLU A 90 18.05 4.56 7.14
N GLY A 91 18.30 3.41 7.76
CA GLY A 91 17.67 2.16 7.35
C GLY A 91 18.15 1.60 6.01
N LEU A 92 19.25 2.12 5.48
CA LEU A 92 19.93 1.64 4.28
C LEU A 92 21.17 0.79 4.66
N PHE A 93 21.89 0.26 3.67
CA PHE A 93 23.03 -0.62 3.90
C PHE A 93 24.34 -0.03 3.35
N PRO A 94 25.38 0.20 4.17
CA PRO A 94 26.66 0.74 3.68
C PRO A 94 27.26 -0.03 2.50
N ARG A 95 27.10 -1.36 2.48
CA ARG A 95 27.60 -2.25 1.41
C ARG A 95 27.09 -1.88 0.01
N ASP A 96 25.93 -1.24 -0.07
CA ASP A 96 25.29 -0.87 -1.32
C ASP A 96 25.98 0.33 -2.00
N TYR A 97 26.83 1.06 -1.25
CA TYR A 97 27.44 2.32 -1.69
C TYR A 97 28.97 2.30 -1.65
N GLN A 98 29.57 1.11 -1.75
CA GLN A 98 31.01 0.89 -2.01
C GLN A 98 31.97 1.84 -1.23
N PRO A 99 31.89 1.90 0.10
CA PRO A 99 32.68 2.85 0.90
C PRO A 99 34.20 2.69 0.70
N GLU A 100 34.69 1.48 0.43
CA GLU A 100 36.10 1.20 0.16
C GLU A 100 36.57 1.83 -1.15
N ALA A 101 35.73 1.84 -2.18
CA ALA A 101 36.04 2.45 -3.46
C ALA A 101 36.16 3.99 -3.32
N LEU A 102 35.25 4.60 -2.55
CA LEU A 102 35.31 6.04 -2.25
C LEU A 102 36.53 6.37 -1.39
N GLN A 103 36.85 5.56 -0.39
CA GLN A 103 38.05 5.73 0.44
C GLN A 103 39.33 5.69 -0.42
N ALA A 104 39.42 4.78 -1.38
CA ALA A 104 40.55 4.69 -2.30
C ALA A 104 40.61 5.88 -3.27
N ALA A 105 39.46 6.39 -3.74
CA ALA A 105 39.40 7.59 -4.58
C ALA A 105 39.83 8.85 -3.81
N ILE A 106 39.43 8.97 -2.54
CA ILE A 106 39.88 10.04 -1.62
C ILE A 106 41.40 10.00 -1.43
N ALA A 107 41.97 8.81 -1.21
CA ALA A 107 43.40 8.64 -1.01
C ALA A 107 44.23 8.99 -2.26
N ALA A 108 43.65 8.86 -3.46
CA ALA A 108 44.29 9.25 -4.71
C ALA A 108 44.35 10.78 -4.91
N GLY A 109 43.63 11.56 -4.11
CA GLY A 109 43.60 13.02 -4.19
C GLY A 109 42.60 13.57 -5.23
N PRO A 110 42.57 14.91 -5.42
CA PRO A 110 41.67 15.55 -6.36
C PRO A 110 41.90 15.09 -7.81
N GLY A 111 40.82 14.87 -8.56
CA GLY A 111 40.89 14.52 -9.97
C GLY A 111 39.70 13.68 -10.45
N PRO A 112 39.72 13.23 -11.72
CA PRO A 112 38.60 12.54 -12.36
C PRO A 112 38.09 11.33 -11.56
N ARG A 113 39.01 10.52 -11.02
CA ARG A 113 38.67 9.34 -10.20
C ARG A 113 37.81 9.70 -8.99
N LEU A 114 38.17 10.78 -8.28
CA LEU A 114 37.42 11.28 -7.13
C LEU A 114 36.05 11.78 -7.57
N ASN A 115 36.04 12.63 -8.60
CA ASN A 115 34.83 13.27 -9.12
C ASN A 115 33.79 12.23 -9.57
N GLU A 116 34.20 11.25 -10.38
CA GLU A 116 33.32 10.21 -10.91
C GLU A 116 32.80 9.29 -9.80
N THR A 117 33.69 8.84 -8.91
CA THR A 117 33.32 7.94 -7.81
C THR A 117 32.36 8.61 -6.83
N ALA A 118 32.67 9.84 -6.39
CA ALA A 118 31.84 10.56 -5.44
C ALA A 118 30.49 10.96 -6.05
N THR A 119 30.46 11.40 -7.31
CA THR A 119 29.21 11.73 -8.01
C THR A 119 28.30 10.51 -8.14
N ARG A 120 28.82 9.37 -8.59
CA ARG A 120 28.05 8.13 -8.71
C ARG A 120 27.45 7.70 -7.37
N LEU A 121 28.27 7.69 -6.31
CA LEU A 121 27.82 7.25 -5.00
C LEU A 121 26.86 8.23 -4.33
N PHE A 122 27.06 9.55 -4.50
CA PHE A 122 26.09 10.55 -4.07
C PHE A 122 24.75 10.32 -4.76
N THR A 123 24.74 10.12 -6.08
CA THR A 123 23.52 9.85 -6.84
C THR A 123 22.79 8.63 -6.29
N TRP A 124 23.49 7.51 -6.09
CA TRP A 124 22.87 6.29 -5.57
C TRP A 124 22.27 6.46 -4.18
N VAL A 125 22.98 7.15 -3.28
CA VAL A 125 22.48 7.45 -1.94
C VAL A 125 21.26 8.37 -2.02
N ALA A 126 21.32 9.41 -2.87
CA ALA A 126 20.22 10.35 -3.03
C ALA A 126 18.97 9.69 -3.63
N GLU A 127 19.12 8.82 -4.64
CA GLU A 127 18.01 8.02 -5.20
C GLU A 127 17.32 7.20 -4.11
N ASP A 128 18.09 6.44 -3.33
CA ASP A 128 17.50 5.51 -2.36
C ASP A 128 16.93 6.23 -1.13
N LEU A 129 17.46 7.41 -0.76
CA LEU A 129 16.88 8.26 0.29
C LEU A 129 15.58 8.94 -0.16
N ARG A 130 15.51 9.35 -1.43
CA ARG A 130 14.37 10.06 -2.02
C ARG A 130 13.24 9.12 -2.40
N ASP A 131 13.55 8.07 -3.16
CA ASP A 131 12.56 7.21 -3.82
C ASP A 131 12.40 5.86 -3.11
N GLY A 132 13.28 5.52 -2.18
CA GLY A 132 13.32 4.23 -1.52
C GLY A 132 14.24 3.22 -2.21
N ARG A 133 14.88 2.39 -1.38
CA ARG A 133 15.82 1.35 -1.79
C ARG A 133 15.14 0.17 -2.47
N THR A 134 13.88 -0.09 -2.14
CA THR A 134 13.09 -1.18 -2.73
C THR A 134 12.81 -0.89 -4.21
N GLU A 135 13.02 -1.89 -5.06
CA GLU A 135 12.71 -1.80 -6.49
C GLU A 135 11.21 -1.73 -6.76
N MET A 136 10.81 -1.02 -7.83
CA MET A 136 9.40 -0.77 -8.16
C MET A 136 8.60 -2.07 -8.26
N ASP A 137 9.14 -3.09 -8.93
CA ASP A 137 8.49 -4.40 -9.09
C ASP A 137 8.24 -5.13 -7.76
N SER A 138 8.97 -4.79 -6.70
CA SER A 138 8.76 -5.35 -5.36
C SER A 138 7.71 -4.58 -4.55
N ARG A 139 7.25 -3.42 -5.05
CA ARG A 139 6.19 -2.60 -4.45
C ARG A 139 4.82 -3.05 -4.98
N HIS A 140 4.41 -4.27 -4.63
CA HIS A 140 3.17 -4.84 -5.17
C HIS A 140 1.94 -3.95 -4.94
N GLN A 141 1.15 -3.74 -6.00
CA GLN A 141 -0.06 -2.91 -6.03
C GLN A 141 0.19 -1.48 -5.54
N TRP A 142 1.39 -0.95 -5.77
CA TRP A 142 1.76 0.45 -5.61
C TRP A 142 1.54 1.20 -6.92
N PHE A 143 0.42 1.92 -7.04
CA PHE A 143 0.08 2.63 -8.29
C PHE A 143 0.27 4.15 -8.19
N VAL A 144 0.96 4.60 -7.15
CA VAL A 144 1.36 6.00 -7.00
C VAL A 144 2.56 6.26 -7.91
N GLU A 145 2.54 7.38 -8.62
CA GLU A 145 3.75 7.90 -9.24
C GLU A 145 4.62 8.53 -8.15
N ASP A 146 5.85 8.02 -7.98
CA ASP A 146 6.83 8.57 -7.05
C ASP A 146 7.00 10.07 -7.36
N PRO A 147 6.63 10.99 -6.45
CA PRO A 147 6.44 12.39 -6.83
C PRO A 147 7.73 13.22 -6.74
N ASP A 148 8.68 12.79 -5.92
CA ASP A 148 9.79 13.64 -5.50
C ASP A 148 10.92 13.73 -6.52
N TRP A 149 10.99 12.83 -7.50
CA TRP A 149 12.02 12.92 -8.55
C TRP A 149 11.96 14.23 -9.34
N LYS A 150 10.74 14.81 -9.48
CA LYS A 150 10.51 16.13 -10.09
C LYS A 150 10.77 17.28 -9.12
N LEU A 151 10.44 17.10 -7.85
CA LEU A 151 10.50 18.15 -6.82
C LEU A 151 11.91 18.31 -6.22
N ARG A 152 12.71 17.25 -6.29
CA ARG A 152 14.07 17.15 -5.74
C ARG A 152 14.97 16.42 -6.75
N PRO A 153 15.25 17.03 -7.91
CA PRO A 153 16.17 16.47 -8.88
C PRO A 153 17.59 16.40 -8.29
N ILE A 154 18.26 15.26 -8.49
CA ILE A 154 19.57 14.95 -7.88
C ILE A 154 20.67 15.89 -8.40
N LYS A 155 20.61 16.27 -9.68
CA LYS A 155 21.64 17.11 -10.29
C LYS A 155 21.72 18.51 -9.64
N PRO A 156 20.62 19.29 -9.56
CA PRO A 156 20.61 20.55 -8.82
C PRO A 156 20.99 20.36 -7.35
N LEU A 157 20.49 19.30 -6.70
CA LEU A 157 20.82 19.00 -5.30
C LEU A 157 22.33 18.84 -5.08
N LEU A 158 23.02 18.08 -5.94
CA LEU A 158 24.47 17.92 -5.85
C LEU A 158 25.20 19.24 -6.12
N GLN A 159 24.76 20.01 -7.12
CA GLN A 159 25.38 21.30 -7.46
C GLN A 159 25.32 22.29 -6.29
N GLU A 160 24.16 22.40 -5.63
CA GLU A 160 23.98 23.22 -4.44
C GLU A 160 24.84 22.72 -3.26
N ALA A 161 24.90 21.39 -3.06
CA ALA A 161 25.70 20.77 -2.03
C ALA A 161 27.21 21.06 -2.21
N LEU A 162 27.72 21.00 -3.45
CA LEU A 162 29.12 21.28 -3.77
C LEU A 162 29.44 22.78 -3.69
N ALA A 163 28.49 23.65 -4.04
CA ALA A 163 28.63 25.10 -3.90
C ALA A 163 28.55 25.58 -2.44
N GLY A 164 28.06 24.74 -1.53
CA GLY A 164 27.82 25.13 -0.13
C GLY A 164 26.66 26.12 0.01
N THR A 165 25.75 26.18 -0.96
CA THR A 165 24.58 27.07 -0.96
C THR A 165 23.30 26.31 -0.55
N GLY A 166 22.21 27.02 -0.23
CA GLY A 166 20.91 26.42 0.14
C GLY A 166 20.66 26.23 1.65
N SER A 167 19.56 25.57 2.02
CA SER A 167 19.00 25.47 3.39
C SER A 167 19.81 24.64 4.40
N GLY A 168 21.12 24.48 4.19
CA GLY A 168 21.99 23.71 5.09
C GLY A 168 23.43 23.45 4.59
N GLY A 169 23.82 23.95 3.41
CA GLY A 169 25.19 24.01 2.88
C GLY A 169 26.05 22.74 3.06
N GLY A 170 26.14 21.90 2.04
CA GLY A 170 27.09 20.77 2.00
C GLY A 170 26.44 19.41 1.75
N ILE A 171 27.29 18.38 1.65
CA ILE A 171 26.88 17.03 1.24
C ILE A 171 25.88 16.41 2.21
N VAL A 172 26.15 16.46 3.51
CA VAL A 172 25.31 15.84 4.54
C VAL A 172 23.92 16.48 4.57
N ALA A 173 23.86 17.81 4.61
CA ALA A 173 22.59 18.54 4.63
C ALA A 173 21.74 18.27 3.37
N ALA A 174 22.38 18.15 2.21
CA ALA A 174 21.68 17.81 0.97
C ALA A 174 21.04 16.41 1.05
N LEU A 175 21.75 15.41 1.56
CA LEU A 175 21.23 14.06 1.73
C LEU A 175 20.14 14.00 2.82
N ASP A 176 20.36 14.63 3.97
CA ASP A 176 19.36 14.72 5.04
C ASP A 176 18.07 15.40 4.58
N SER A 177 18.18 16.36 3.66
CA SER A 177 17.03 17.08 3.12
C SER A 177 16.05 16.18 2.36
N LEU A 178 16.47 15.00 1.91
CA LEU A 178 15.65 14.05 1.15
C LEU A 178 14.73 13.20 2.03
N ASN A 179 15.02 13.09 3.32
CA ASN A 179 14.23 12.27 4.23
C ASN A 179 12.75 12.73 4.30
N PRO A 180 11.78 11.78 4.36
CA PRO A 180 10.37 12.10 4.59
C PRO A 180 10.17 12.98 5.83
N THR A 181 9.30 14.00 5.72
CA THR A 181 9.02 14.93 6.83
C THR A 181 7.91 14.43 7.75
N HIS A 182 7.24 13.34 7.38
CA HIS A 182 6.17 12.78 8.18
C HIS A 182 6.71 12.30 9.55
N PRO A 183 6.06 12.63 10.69
CA PRO A 183 6.65 12.34 12.00
C PRO A 183 6.84 10.84 12.30
N ASP A 184 6.06 9.95 11.68
CA ASP A 184 6.25 8.50 11.82
C ASP A 184 7.62 8.04 11.30
N TYR A 185 8.14 8.67 10.24
CA TYR A 185 9.46 8.32 9.71
C TYR A 185 10.57 8.59 10.75
N ALA A 186 10.50 9.74 11.43
CA ALA A 186 11.44 10.09 12.49
C ALA A 186 11.36 9.11 13.68
N VAL A 187 10.15 8.65 14.05
CA VAL A 187 9.95 7.64 15.09
C VAL A 187 10.55 6.29 14.67
N LEU A 188 10.30 5.84 13.43
CA LEU A 188 10.87 4.60 12.91
C LEU A 188 12.40 4.65 12.87
N LYS A 189 12.97 5.79 12.46
CA LYS A 189 14.42 6.02 12.48
C LYS A 189 14.98 5.88 13.90
N GLN A 190 14.33 6.50 14.90
CA GLN A 190 14.74 6.36 16.29
C GLN A 190 14.62 4.91 16.80
N MET A 191 13.51 4.24 16.49
CA MET A 191 13.31 2.82 16.84
C MET A 191 14.39 1.94 16.22
N LEU A 192 14.82 2.22 14.99
CA LEU A 192 15.91 1.48 14.36
C LEU A 192 17.21 1.64 15.15
N LEU A 193 17.53 2.83 15.65
CA LEU A 193 18.74 3.07 16.44
C LEU A 193 18.70 2.37 17.81
N GLU A 194 17.52 2.26 18.42
CA GLU A 194 17.31 1.62 19.72
C GLU A 194 17.23 0.08 19.62
N THR A 195 16.84 -0.44 18.45
CA THR A 195 16.71 -1.87 18.22
C THR A 195 18.08 -2.52 18.03
N SER A 196 18.42 -3.44 18.93
CA SER A 196 19.67 -4.23 18.91
C SER A 196 20.01 -4.79 17.53
N GLU A 197 21.27 -4.69 17.11
CA GLU A 197 21.78 -5.26 15.85
C GLU A 197 21.56 -6.79 15.73
N GLY A 198 21.42 -7.49 16.87
CA GLY A 198 21.10 -8.92 16.90
C GLY A 198 19.65 -9.23 16.50
N ASP A 199 18.72 -8.29 16.68
CA ASP A 199 17.31 -8.44 16.32
C ASP A 199 17.08 -8.08 14.84
N LYS A 200 17.53 -8.99 13.98
CA LYS A 200 17.45 -8.80 12.52
C LYS A 200 16.02 -8.66 12.02
N ALA A 201 15.06 -9.37 12.63
CA ALA A 201 13.67 -9.38 12.19
C ALA A 201 13.00 -8.04 12.44
N SER A 202 13.11 -7.49 13.66
CA SER A 202 12.56 -6.18 13.98
C SER A 202 13.21 -5.07 13.16
N ARG A 203 14.54 -5.09 13.01
CA ARG A 203 15.27 -4.12 12.17
C ARG A 203 14.82 -4.18 10.72
N ALA A 204 14.62 -5.37 10.16
CA ALA A 204 14.15 -5.54 8.80
C ALA A 204 12.73 -4.99 8.61
N LYS A 205 11.82 -5.25 9.56
CA LYS A 205 10.46 -4.69 9.54
C LYS A 205 10.44 -3.16 9.66
N ILE A 206 11.28 -2.59 10.53
CA ILE A 206 11.43 -1.13 10.67
C ILE A 206 11.95 -0.55 9.34
N ARG A 207 13.01 -1.12 8.77
CA ARG A 207 13.57 -0.68 7.48
C ARG A 207 12.55 -0.72 6.34
N ALA A 208 11.77 -1.80 6.23
CA ALA A 208 10.72 -1.91 5.21
C ALA A 208 9.68 -0.78 5.35
N ASN A 209 9.26 -0.44 6.57
CA ASN A 209 8.29 0.63 6.80
C ASN A 209 8.91 2.03 6.69
N MET A 210 10.20 2.22 6.99
CA MET A 210 10.93 3.43 6.63
C MET A 210 10.99 3.62 5.11
N ASP A 211 11.23 2.55 4.36
CA ASP A 211 11.29 2.61 2.90
C ASP A 211 9.93 2.95 2.28
N ARG A 212 8.84 2.38 2.81
CA ARG A 212 7.47 2.73 2.41
C ARG A 212 7.13 4.21 2.57
N TRP A 213 7.72 4.89 3.56
CA TRP A 213 7.55 6.34 3.70
C TRP A 213 8.27 7.14 2.61
N ARG A 214 9.32 6.59 1.99
CA ARG A 214 10.03 7.21 0.85
C ARG A 214 9.31 7.03 -0.48
N TRP A 215 8.41 6.05 -0.59
CA TRP A 215 7.63 5.89 -1.81
C TRP A 215 6.58 7.01 -1.92
N LEU A 216 6.05 7.46 -0.79
CA LEU A 216 5.17 8.61 -0.72
C LEU A 216 5.94 9.92 -0.94
N GLY A 217 5.21 10.99 -1.25
CA GLY A 217 5.81 12.33 -1.28
C GLY A 217 6.40 12.71 0.07
N ARG A 218 7.61 13.27 0.03
CA ARG A 218 8.39 13.72 1.19
C ARG A 218 7.57 14.57 2.14
N ASP A 219 6.73 15.45 1.59
CA ASP A 219 5.76 16.26 2.33
C ASP A 219 4.34 15.96 1.81
N LEU A 220 3.52 15.32 2.66
CA LEU A 220 2.10 15.04 2.38
C LEU A 220 1.20 16.27 2.53
N GLY A 221 1.78 17.41 2.93
CA GLY A 221 1.05 18.59 3.35
C GLY A 221 0.45 18.43 4.75
N LYS A 222 -0.32 19.43 5.16
CA LYS A 222 -0.85 19.53 6.53
C LYS A 222 -2.20 18.84 6.73
N ASN A 223 -2.96 18.69 5.65
CA ASN A 223 -4.35 18.22 5.68
C ASN A 223 -4.57 17.16 4.60
N TYR A 224 -4.97 15.96 5.00
CA TYR A 224 -5.21 14.85 4.10
C TYR A 224 -6.03 13.75 4.77
N LEU A 225 -6.58 12.85 3.96
CA LEU A 225 -7.07 11.55 4.41
C LEU A 225 -5.94 10.51 4.30
N LEU A 226 -5.83 9.64 5.29
CA LEU A 226 -4.87 8.53 5.27
C LEU A 226 -5.57 7.25 5.73
N THR A 227 -5.62 6.25 4.85
CA THR A 227 -6.03 4.88 5.19
C THR A 227 -4.79 4.02 5.28
N ASN A 228 -4.50 3.47 6.46
CA ASN A 228 -3.53 2.38 6.56
C ASN A 228 -4.28 1.05 6.46
N VAL A 229 -4.10 0.34 5.35
CA VAL A 229 -4.91 -0.83 4.99
C VAL A 229 -4.83 -1.96 6.03
N PRO A 230 -3.63 -2.40 6.49
CA PRO A 230 -3.49 -3.41 7.55
C PRO A 230 -4.11 -3.03 8.90
N GLU A 231 -4.25 -1.74 9.18
CA GLU A 231 -4.80 -1.25 10.44
C GLU A 231 -6.34 -1.17 10.43
N TYR A 232 -6.94 -1.18 9.24
CA TYR A 232 -8.37 -1.00 9.06
C TYR A 232 -8.90 0.32 9.67
N GLN A 233 -8.14 1.40 9.47
CA GLN A 233 -8.48 2.75 9.93
C GLN A 233 -8.29 3.79 8.82
N LEU A 234 -9.25 4.71 8.71
CA LEU A 234 -9.17 5.95 7.97
C LEU A 234 -8.98 7.10 8.94
N ARG A 235 -8.02 7.99 8.69
CA ARG A 235 -7.77 9.19 9.47
C ARG A 235 -8.03 10.42 8.61
N LEU A 236 -8.68 11.42 9.20
CA LEU A 236 -8.60 12.81 8.74
C LEU A 236 -7.49 13.50 9.54
N VAL A 237 -6.41 13.84 8.86
CA VAL A 237 -5.30 14.60 9.42
C VAL A 237 -5.50 16.07 9.11
N VAL A 238 -5.36 16.92 10.14
CA VAL A 238 -5.43 18.38 10.03
C VAL A 238 -4.27 18.96 10.82
N ASN A 239 -3.46 19.81 10.18
CA ASN A 239 -2.23 20.37 10.76
C ASN A 239 -1.31 19.30 11.38
N ASN A 240 -1.09 18.19 10.66
CA ASN A 240 -0.26 17.05 11.07
C ASN A 240 -0.74 16.33 12.35
N LYS A 241 -2.01 16.50 12.74
CA LYS A 241 -2.63 15.79 13.86
C LYS A 241 -3.88 15.05 13.38
N VAL A 242 -4.11 13.86 13.92
CA VAL A 242 -5.35 13.12 13.67
C VAL A 242 -6.50 13.91 14.29
N HIS A 243 -7.33 14.52 13.46
CA HIS A 243 -8.52 15.25 13.89
C HIS A 243 -9.65 14.28 14.25
N THR A 244 -9.85 13.26 13.41
CA THR A 244 -10.80 12.17 13.68
C THR A 244 -10.40 10.93 12.89
N SER A 245 -10.88 9.76 13.32
CA SER A 245 -10.67 8.49 12.65
C SER A 245 -11.97 7.70 12.51
N PHE A 246 -11.97 6.77 11.57
CA PHE A 246 -13.10 5.90 11.23
C PHE A 246 -12.59 4.49 10.96
N ARG A 247 -13.24 3.48 11.54
CA ARG A 247 -12.94 2.09 11.19
C ARG A 247 -13.25 1.86 9.72
N THR A 248 -12.44 1.04 9.06
CA THR A 248 -12.65 0.69 7.66
C THR A 248 -12.82 -0.81 7.47
N ILE A 249 -13.44 -1.18 6.35
CA ILE A 249 -13.43 -2.52 5.78
C ILE A 249 -12.77 -2.40 4.42
N VAL A 250 -11.73 -3.20 4.20
CA VAL A 250 -10.88 -3.19 3.00
C VAL A 250 -11.09 -4.48 2.21
N GLY A 251 -10.44 -4.58 1.06
CA GLY A 251 -10.49 -5.72 0.17
C GLY A 251 -10.08 -7.04 0.82
N LYS A 252 -10.57 -8.16 0.31
CA LYS A 252 -10.05 -9.48 0.68
C LYS A 252 -8.67 -9.71 0.04
N PRO A 253 -7.78 -10.51 0.65
CA PRO A 253 -6.52 -10.91 0.03
C PRO A 253 -6.72 -11.55 -1.35
N GLY A 254 -5.74 -11.39 -2.23
CA GLY A 254 -5.79 -11.87 -3.61
C GLY A 254 -6.37 -10.82 -4.57
N ARG A 255 -7.22 -11.24 -5.52
CA ARG A 255 -7.69 -10.42 -6.66
C ARG A 255 -8.39 -9.11 -6.25
N THR A 256 -8.98 -9.08 -5.06
CA THR A 256 -9.76 -7.95 -4.54
C THR A 256 -9.02 -7.14 -3.49
N ALA A 257 -7.71 -7.37 -3.30
CA ALA A 257 -6.93 -6.65 -2.33
C ALA A 257 -6.97 -5.14 -2.64
N THR A 258 -7.17 -4.32 -1.61
CA THR A 258 -7.18 -2.85 -1.77
C THR A 258 -5.79 -2.39 -2.24
N PRO A 259 -5.67 -1.73 -3.42
CA PRO A 259 -4.40 -1.24 -3.91
C PRO A 259 -3.92 -0.03 -3.10
N GLN A 260 -2.64 0.33 -3.25
CA GLN A 260 -2.06 1.53 -2.66
C GLN A 260 -2.12 2.67 -3.67
N LEU A 261 -2.73 3.78 -3.27
CA LEU A 261 -3.07 4.92 -4.14
C LEU A 261 -2.80 6.24 -3.42
N ALA A 262 -2.58 7.29 -4.22
CA ALA A 262 -2.46 8.66 -3.75
C ALA A 262 -3.29 9.54 -4.70
N GLU A 263 -4.50 9.84 -4.27
CA GLU A 263 -5.50 10.53 -5.08
C GLU A 263 -5.94 11.82 -4.40
N LYS A 264 -6.92 12.48 -4.98
CA LYS A 264 -7.57 13.65 -4.37
C LYS A 264 -9.07 13.44 -4.29
N VAL A 265 -9.65 13.89 -3.20
CA VAL A 265 -11.09 14.02 -3.04
C VAL A 265 -11.52 15.36 -3.62
N GLU A 266 -12.36 15.31 -4.65
CA GLU A 266 -12.92 16.49 -5.32
C GLU A 266 -14.32 16.85 -4.81
N GLY A 267 -14.98 15.91 -4.14
CA GLY A 267 -16.35 16.09 -3.68
C GLY A 267 -16.81 14.97 -2.75
N VAL A 268 -18.00 15.17 -2.19
CA VAL A 268 -18.75 14.13 -1.50
C VAL A 268 -20.09 13.93 -2.20
N ILE A 269 -20.43 12.68 -2.45
CA ILE A 269 -21.69 12.26 -3.04
C ILE A 269 -22.58 11.73 -1.93
N PHE A 270 -23.71 12.39 -1.70
CA PHE A 270 -24.79 11.92 -0.85
C PHE A 270 -25.76 11.08 -1.66
N ASN A 271 -26.29 10.02 -1.04
CA ASN A 271 -27.26 9.11 -1.63
C ASN A 271 -26.80 8.60 -3.03
N PRO A 272 -25.61 7.98 -3.12
CA PRO A 272 -25.06 7.57 -4.41
C PRO A 272 -25.94 6.53 -5.10
N THR A 273 -25.98 6.56 -6.43
CA THR A 273 -26.29 5.36 -7.21
C THR A 273 -25.07 4.44 -7.20
N TRP A 274 -25.28 3.14 -7.40
CA TRP A 274 -24.20 2.19 -7.60
C TRP A 274 -24.37 1.48 -8.93
N THR A 275 -23.56 1.88 -9.92
CA THR A 275 -23.40 1.09 -11.15
C THR A 275 -22.65 -0.17 -10.79
N VAL A 276 -23.33 -1.31 -10.92
CA VAL A 276 -22.82 -2.58 -10.45
C VAL A 276 -21.71 -3.10 -11.37
N PRO A 277 -20.62 -3.58 -10.79
CA PRO A 277 -19.49 -4.18 -11.51
C PRO A 277 -19.84 -5.34 -12.43
N GLN A 278 -19.19 -5.45 -13.60
CA GLN A 278 -19.40 -6.64 -14.45
C GLN A 278 -18.95 -7.93 -13.79
N SER A 279 -17.96 -7.87 -12.90
CA SER A 279 -17.54 -9.01 -12.07
C SER A 279 -18.67 -9.54 -11.17
N ILE A 280 -19.60 -8.67 -10.75
CA ILE A 280 -20.76 -9.03 -9.93
C ILE A 280 -22.00 -9.30 -10.81
N VAL A 281 -22.24 -8.47 -11.82
CA VAL A 281 -23.34 -8.63 -12.78
C VAL A 281 -23.25 -9.97 -13.49
N VAL A 282 -22.06 -10.34 -13.98
CA VAL A 282 -21.83 -11.59 -14.70
C VAL A 282 -21.25 -12.64 -13.76
N GLY A 283 -20.12 -12.34 -13.09
CA GLY A 283 -19.38 -13.34 -12.32
C GLY A 283 -20.11 -13.88 -11.08
N GLU A 284 -20.91 -13.05 -10.41
CA GLU A 284 -21.77 -13.47 -9.29
C GLU A 284 -23.24 -13.70 -9.71
N GLY A 285 -23.55 -13.54 -11.00
CA GLY A 285 -24.89 -13.80 -11.55
C GLY A 285 -25.96 -12.77 -11.19
N LEU A 286 -25.60 -11.58 -10.68
CA LEU A 286 -26.59 -10.55 -10.32
C LEU A 286 -27.42 -10.10 -11.52
N GLY A 287 -26.80 -9.97 -12.70
CA GLY A 287 -27.47 -9.53 -13.93
C GLY A 287 -28.61 -10.47 -14.32
N ALA A 288 -28.35 -11.77 -14.33
CA ALA A 288 -29.37 -12.79 -14.59
C ALA A 288 -30.50 -12.72 -13.55
N ARG A 289 -30.14 -12.56 -12.26
CA ARG A 289 -31.11 -12.47 -11.16
C ARG A 289 -32.00 -11.22 -11.26
N VAL A 290 -31.42 -10.07 -11.58
CA VAL A 290 -32.15 -8.79 -11.69
C VAL A 290 -33.03 -8.77 -12.93
N MET A 291 -32.52 -9.23 -14.08
CA MET A 291 -33.28 -9.26 -15.34
C MET A 291 -34.40 -10.31 -15.32
N GLY A 292 -34.19 -11.45 -14.67
CA GLY A 292 -35.17 -12.54 -14.59
C GLY A 292 -36.23 -12.38 -13.50
N ASN A 293 -36.06 -11.45 -12.55
CA ASN A 293 -37.00 -11.27 -11.45
C ASN A 293 -37.27 -9.77 -11.15
N PRO A 294 -38.27 -9.17 -11.82
CA PRO A 294 -38.62 -7.76 -11.63
C PRO A 294 -39.04 -7.40 -10.21
N SER A 295 -39.60 -8.34 -9.45
CA SER A 295 -39.97 -8.10 -8.04
C SER A 295 -38.73 -8.00 -7.16
N TYR A 296 -37.75 -8.89 -7.34
CA TYR A 296 -36.44 -8.79 -6.67
C TYR A 296 -35.70 -7.50 -7.04
N ALA A 297 -35.72 -7.12 -8.32
CA ALA A 297 -35.10 -5.88 -8.77
C ALA A 297 -35.71 -4.67 -8.05
N ARG A 298 -37.05 -4.54 -8.04
CA ARG A 298 -37.76 -3.45 -7.34
C ARG A 298 -37.50 -3.44 -5.84
N SER A 299 -37.56 -4.60 -5.17
CA SER A 299 -37.39 -4.68 -3.71
C SER A 299 -35.98 -4.30 -3.24
N ASN A 300 -34.98 -4.47 -4.11
CA ASN A 300 -33.57 -4.15 -3.80
C ASN A 300 -33.09 -2.85 -4.49
N GLY A 301 -33.99 -2.13 -5.15
CA GLY A 301 -33.70 -0.86 -5.82
C GLY A 301 -32.82 -0.99 -7.07
N TYR A 302 -32.80 -2.13 -7.75
CA TYR A 302 -32.05 -2.30 -9.00
C TYR A 302 -32.87 -1.87 -10.22
N LYS A 303 -32.21 -1.14 -11.12
CA LYS A 303 -32.61 -0.96 -12.51
C LYS A 303 -31.59 -1.68 -13.38
N ALA A 304 -32.03 -2.32 -14.47
CA ALA A 304 -31.13 -2.98 -15.40
C ALA A 304 -31.57 -2.75 -16.84
N TYR A 305 -30.60 -2.66 -17.74
CA TYR A 305 -30.80 -2.49 -19.17
C TYR A 305 -29.68 -3.17 -19.93
N LYS A 306 -29.88 -3.40 -21.24
CA LYS A 306 -28.83 -3.86 -22.14
C LYS A 306 -28.28 -2.68 -22.94
N THR A 307 -26.96 -2.61 -23.08
CA THR A 307 -26.32 -1.68 -24.02
C THR A 307 -26.54 -2.15 -25.46
N GLU A 308 -26.22 -1.30 -26.44
CA GLU A 308 -26.25 -1.66 -27.87
C GLU A 308 -25.34 -2.86 -28.19
N ALA A 309 -24.21 -2.97 -27.48
CA ALA A 309 -23.30 -4.12 -27.56
C ALA A 309 -23.83 -5.39 -26.85
N GLY A 310 -25.04 -5.36 -26.31
CA GLY A 310 -25.68 -6.50 -25.63
C GLY A 310 -25.23 -6.72 -24.18
N MET A 311 -24.37 -5.85 -23.64
CA MET A 311 -23.89 -5.95 -22.25
C MET A 311 -25.02 -5.60 -21.28
N THR A 312 -25.21 -6.40 -20.23
CA THR A 312 -26.17 -6.07 -19.18
C THR A 312 -25.54 -5.09 -18.20
N VAL A 313 -26.19 -3.94 -17.99
CA VAL A 313 -25.82 -2.95 -16.97
C VAL A 313 -26.86 -3.01 -15.87
N VAL A 314 -26.41 -3.07 -14.62
CA VAL A 314 -27.27 -3.01 -13.43
C VAL A 314 -26.87 -1.78 -12.63
N VAL A 315 -27.84 -0.98 -12.20
CA VAL A 315 -27.62 0.21 -11.37
C VAL A 315 -28.53 0.11 -10.15
N GLN A 316 -27.93 0.05 -8.96
CA GLN A 316 -28.66 0.18 -7.71
C GLN A 316 -28.97 1.66 -7.46
N GLN A 317 -30.23 1.97 -7.23
CA GLN A 317 -30.72 3.31 -6.95
C GLN A 317 -30.41 3.71 -5.50
N PRO A 318 -30.47 5.01 -5.16
CA PRO A 318 -30.25 5.46 -3.80
C PRO A 318 -31.27 4.86 -2.82
N GLY A 319 -30.84 4.59 -1.59
CA GLY A 319 -31.70 4.05 -0.54
C GLY A 319 -30.92 3.33 0.57
N PRO A 320 -31.59 2.96 1.67
CA PRO A 320 -30.94 2.36 2.84
C PRO A 320 -30.31 0.99 2.55
N GLY A 321 -30.77 0.29 1.51
CA GLY A 321 -30.21 -0.99 1.06
C GLY A 321 -29.14 -0.86 -0.03
N ASN A 322 -28.77 0.35 -0.44
CA ASN A 322 -27.74 0.57 -1.45
C ASN A 322 -26.38 0.06 -0.95
N SER A 323 -25.64 -0.68 -1.77
CA SER A 323 -24.36 -1.30 -1.36
C SER A 323 -23.24 -0.28 -1.10
N LEU A 324 -23.32 0.92 -1.70
CA LEU A 324 -22.47 2.07 -1.38
C LEU A 324 -22.99 2.88 -0.17
N GLY A 325 -24.09 2.46 0.44
CA GLY A 325 -24.75 3.14 1.54
C GLY A 325 -25.23 4.54 1.16
N LEU A 326 -25.11 5.49 2.08
CA LEU A 326 -25.63 6.85 1.93
C LEU A 326 -24.58 7.89 1.55
N MET A 327 -23.30 7.51 1.44
CA MET A 327 -22.22 8.41 1.04
C MET A 327 -21.15 7.68 0.23
N LYS A 328 -20.60 8.38 -0.75
CA LYS A 328 -19.34 8.04 -1.42
C LYS A 328 -18.47 9.30 -1.53
N LEU A 329 -17.17 9.19 -1.26
CA LEU A 329 -16.23 10.24 -1.64
C LEU A 329 -15.97 10.19 -3.14
N ASP A 330 -16.00 11.34 -3.77
CA ASP A 330 -15.65 11.48 -5.17
C ASP A 330 -14.15 11.70 -5.31
N MET A 331 -13.47 10.66 -5.77
CA MET A 331 -12.01 10.59 -5.91
C MET A 331 -11.67 9.90 -7.23
N PRO A 332 -11.63 10.63 -8.36
CA PRO A 332 -11.34 10.03 -9.66
C PRO A 332 -10.03 9.25 -9.65
N ASN A 333 -10.07 7.98 -10.07
CA ASN A 333 -8.88 7.13 -10.20
C ASN A 333 -9.16 5.99 -11.20
N PRO A 334 -8.13 5.46 -11.88
CA PRO A 334 -8.30 4.41 -12.89
C PRO A 334 -8.59 3.02 -12.30
N HIS A 335 -8.53 2.87 -10.96
CA HIS A 335 -8.72 1.60 -10.27
C HIS A 335 -10.17 1.34 -9.82
N ALA A 336 -11.05 2.34 -9.99
CA ALA A 336 -12.42 2.36 -9.46
C ALA A 336 -12.50 2.08 -7.95
N ILE A 337 -11.51 2.56 -7.19
CA ILE A 337 -11.49 2.48 -5.72
C ILE A 337 -12.19 3.69 -5.12
N PHE A 338 -13.05 3.46 -4.14
CA PHE A 338 -13.76 4.54 -3.44
C PHE A 338 -13.70 4.35 -1.93
N LEU A 339 -13.79 5.48 -1.21
CA LEU A 339 -14.17 5.49 0.19
C LEU A 339 -15.68 5.75 0.27
N HIS A 340 -16.44 4.83 0.85
CA HIS A 340 -17.90 4.91 0.81
C HIS A 340 -18.56 4.28 2.04
N ASP A 341 -19.87 4.49 2.17
CA ASP A 341 -20.68 3.93 3.23
C ASP A 341 -21.09 2.47 2.95
N THR A 342 -21.72 1.78 3.90
CA THR A 342 -22.29 0.46 3.69
C THR A 342 -23.51 0.22 4.56
N PRO A 343 -24.52 -0.54 4.09
CA PRO A 343 -25.64 -0.96 4.93
C PRO A 343 -25.21 -1.99 5.99
N SER A 344 -24.11 -2.72 5.75
CA SER A 344 -23.61 -3.77 6.64
C SER A 344 -22.77 -3.23 7.81
N LYS A 345 -23.35 -2.36 8.63
CA LYS A 345 -22.65 -1.65 9.73
C LYS A 345 -22.06 -2.58 10.78
N SER A 346 -22.70 -3.73 11.04
CA SER A 346 -22.24 -4.68 12.04
C SER A 346 -20.85 -5.27 11.74
N LEU A 347 -20.41 -5.25 10.48
CA LEU A 347 -19.09 -5.77 10.08
C LEU A 347 -17.92 -4.94 10.62
N PHE A 348 -18.15 -3.69 11.03
CA PHE A 348 -17.11 -2.87 11.68
C PHE A 348 -16.74 -3.37 13.08
N ASN A 349 -17.55 -4.25 13.68
CA ASN A 349 -17.26 -4.87 14.98
C ASN A 349 -16.27 -6.05 14.89
N ASN A 350 -15.96 -6.53 13.67
CA ASN A 350 -14.99 -7.59 13.48
C ASN A 350 -13.56 -7.05 13.68
N SER A 351 -12.67 -7.87 14.25
CA SER A 351 -11.23 -7.56 14.26
C SER A 351 -10.66 -7.60 12.84
N GLU A 352 -10.96 -8.67 12.11
CA GLU A 352 -10.58 -8.87 10.70
C GLU A 352 -11.59 -8.20 9.77
N ARG A 353 -11.14 -7.17 9.04
CA ARG A 353 -12.01 -6.36 8.16
C ARG A 353 -11.55 -6.31 6.70
N ALA A 354 -10.76 -7.29 6.26
CA ALA A 354 -10.49 -7.57 4.86
C ALA A 354 -11.65 -8.37 4.24
N LEU A 355 -12.78 -7.71 3.92
CA LEU A 355 -14.05 -8.35 3.54
C LEU A 355 -14.68 -7.79 2.25
N SER A 356 -14.16 -6.69 1.71
CA SER A 356 -14.71 -6.02 0.53
C SER A 356 -14.14 -6.56 -0.79
N HIS A 357 -14.59 -6.00 -1.91
CA HIS A 357 -14.06 -6.30 -3.24
C HIS A 357 -12.94 -5.32 -3.67
N GLY A 358 -12.41 -4.53 -2.72
CA GLY A 358 -11.24 -3.65 -2.92
C GLY A 358 -11.52 -2.20 -2.51
N CYS A 359 -12.74 -1.71 -2.69
CA CYS A 359 -13.17 -0.42 -2.14
C CYS A 359 -13.12 -0.39 -0.61
N ILE A 360 -13.02 0.80 -0.04
CA ILE A 360 -12.89 1.02 1.40
C ILE A 360 -14.26 1.44 1.94
N ARG A 361 -14.89 0.57 2.73
CA ARG A 361 -16.12 0.95 3.45
C ARG A 361 -15.73 1.65 4.74
N THR A 362 -16.38 2.75 5.06
CA THR A 362 -16.02 3.61 6.17
C THR A 362 -17.12 3.64 7.22
N GLU A 363 -16.79 3.34 8.47
CA GLU A 363 -17.72 3.46 9.59
C GLU A 363 -18.13 4.91 9.79
N ASN A 364 -19.39 5.16 10.16
CA ASN A 364 -19.89 6.53 10.33
C ASN A 364 -19.63 7.44 9.11
N ALA A 365 -19.68 6.88 7.91
CA ALA A 365 -19.47 7.59 6.65
C ALA A 365 -20.25 8.91 6.58
N MET A 366 -21.51 8.96 7.04
CA MET A 366 -22.27 10.21 7.06
C MET A 366 -21.61 11.32 7.89
N LYS A 367 -20.96 11.00 9.02
CA LYS A 367 -20.18 11.98 9.79
C LYS A 367 -19.01 12.52 8.96
N LEU A 368 -18.29 11.65 8.26
CA LEU A 368 -17.24 12.07 7.33
C LEU A 368 -17.81 12.99 6.23
N ALA A 369 -18.96 12.64 5.66
CA ALA A 369 -19.65 13.42 4.64
C ALA A 369 -19.94 14.84 5.12
N MET A 370 -20.52 14.97 6.33
CA MET A 370 -20.85 16.25 6.94
C MET A 370 -19.61 17.10 7.24
N ILE A 371 -18.51 16.47 7.68
CA ILE A 371 -17.24 17.18 7.90
C ILE A 371 -16.73 17.77 6.58
N MET A 372 -16.73 16.98 5.50
CA MET A 372 -16.24 17.42 4.19
C MET A 372 -17.15 18.49 3.58
N ALA A 373 -18.46 18.25 3.55
CA ALA A 373 -19.45 19.15 2.97
C ALA A 373 -19.44 20.54 3.64
N LYS A 374 -19.36 20.58 4.98
CA LYS A 374 -19.33 21.85 5.73
C LYS A 374 -17.96 22.52 5.71
N GLY A 375 -16.91 21.75 6.03
CA GLY A 375 -15.57 22.30 6.23
C GLY A 375 -14.85 22.65 4.92
N LEU A 376 -15.11 21.88 3.86
CA LEU A 376 -14.43 22.02 2.58
C LEU A 376 -15.40 22.32 1.43
N GLY A 377 -16.69 21.98 1.52
CA GLY A 377 -17.71 22.30 0.52
C GLY A 377 -18.43 23.65 0.74
N GLY A 378 -18.30 24.26 1.92
CA GLY A 378 -18.89 25.58 2.23
C GLY A 378 -20.39 25.56 2.54
N LEU A 379 -21.01 24.38 2.71
CA LEU A 379 -22.41 24.27 3.10
C LEU A 379 -22.65 24.67 4.57
N SER A 380 -23.82 25.25 4.83
CA SER A 380 -24.38 25.36 6.18
C SER A 380 -24.73 23.99 6.76
N SER A 381 -25.00 23.93 8.06
CA SER A 381 -25.40 22.67 8.69
C SER A 381 -26.78 22.21 8.20
N GLU A 382 -27.68 23.17 7.98
CA GLU A 382 -29.05 22.99 7.55
C GLU A 382 -29.10 22.40 6.14
N GLU A 383 -28.39 23.01 5.19
CA GLU A 383 -28.31 22.51 3.81
C GLU A 383 -27.71 21.11 3.74
N ALA A 384 -26.63 20.85 4.50
CA ALA A 384 -26.00 19.53 4.50
C ALA A 384 -26.93 18.44 5.09
N VAL A 385 -27.75 18.77 6.09
CA VAL A 385 -28.76 17.87 6.65
C VAL A 385 -29.93 17.66 5.67
N GLU A 386 -30.37 18.70 4.98
CA GLU A 386 -31.40 18.60 3.95
C GLU A 386 -30.98 17.67 2.82
N ILE A 387 -29.77 17.86 2.28
CA ILE A 387 -29.17 17.00 1.25
C ILE A 387 -29.06 15.55 1.74
N ALA A 388 -28.60 15.33 2.97
CA ALA A 388 -28.47 13.98 3.51
C ALA A 388 -29.83 13.26 3.62
N ASN A 389 -30.91 14.00 3.90
CA ASN A 389 -32.25 13.46 4.09
C ASN A 389 -33.10 13.38 2.81
N SER A 390 -32.69 14.05 1.72
CA SER A 390 -33.45 14.11 0.47
C SER A 390 -33.65 12.72 -0.17
N ARG A 391 -32.73 11.79 0.08
CA ARG A 391 -32.60 10.50 -0.61
C ARG A 391 -32.33 10.63 -2.11
N GLU A 392 -32.03 11.84 -2.57
CA GLU A 392 -31.69 12.13 -3.95
C GLU A 392 -30.17 12.20 -4.09
N TYR A 393 -29.68 11.66 -5.20
CA TYR A 393 -28.27 11.75 -5.56
C TYR A 393 -27.86 13.23 -5.57
N THR A 394 -26.89 13.59 -4.74
CA THR A 394 -26.38 14.95 -4.68
C THR A 394 -24.86 14.92 -4.57
N ARG A 395 -24.17 15.53 -5.53
CA ARG A 395 -22.73 15.74 -5.45
C ARG A 395 -22.46 17.14 -4.91
N VAL A 396 -21.76 17.20 -3.79
CA VAL A 396 -21.23 18.44 -3.20
C VAL A 396 -19.74 18.53 -3.57
N PRO A 397 -19.32 19.44 -4.46
CA PRO A 397 -17.91 19.67 -4.74
C PRO A 397 -17.20 20.27 -3.53
N LEU A 398 -15.91 19.97 -3.37
CA LEU A 398 -15.05 20.65 -2.41
C LEU A 398 -14.47 21.92 -3.04
N THR A 399 -14.40 23.01 -2.26
CA THR A 399 -13.74 24.26 -2.66
C THR A 399 -12.23 24.11 -2.80
N LYS A 400 -11.64 23.14 -2.06
CA LYS A 400 -10.25 22.72 -2.16
C LYS A 400 -10.21 21.20 -2.14
N GLU A 401 -9.53 20.64 -3.13
CA GLU A 401 -9.25 19.20 -3.18
C GLU A 401 -8.49 18.76 -1.93
N LEU A 402 -8.85 17.61 -1.39
CA LEU A 402 -8.19 17.03 -0.21
C LEU A 402 -7.40 15.78 -0.65
N PRO A 403 -6.07 15.74 -0.47
CA PRO A 403 -5.29 14.53 -0.74
C PRO A 403 -5.82 13.34 0.07
N VAL A 404 -5.86 12.16 -0.55
CA VAL A 404 -6.20 10.89 0.09
C VAL A 404 -5.16 9.84 -0.25
N TYR A 405 -4.54 9.30 0.79
CA TYR A 405 -3.51 8.28 0.69
C TYR A 405 -4.06 6.95 1.19
N ILE A 406 -4.01 5.93 0.34
CA ILE A 406 -4.31 4.54 0.68
C ILE A 406 -2.96 3.83 0.75
N THR A 407 -2.51 3.53 1.96
CA THR A 407 -1.15 3.06 2.26
C THR A 407 -1.18 1.68 2.90
N TYR A 408 -0.01 1.04 2.93
CA TYR A 408 0.17 -0.28 3.52
C TYR A 408 1.40 -0.29 4.43
N PHE A 409 1.21 0.06 5.70
CA PHE A 409 2.25 0.00 6.72
C PHE A 409 1.97 -1.14 7.70
N THR A 410 2.92 -2.07 7.82
CA THR A 410 2.91 -3.14 8.83
C THR A 410 3.59 -2.73 10.13
N MET A 411 4.18 -1.52 10.17
CA MET A 411 4.60 -0.83 11.39
C MET A 411 4.37 0.68 11.24
N ALA A 412 3.45 1.23 12.03
CA ALA A 412 3.07 2.65 12.02
C ALA A 412 2.44 3.07 13.36
N ARG A 413 2.25 4.37 13.59
CA ARG A 413 1.52 4.85 14.76
C ARG A 413 0.05 4.53 14.57
N ASP A 414 -0.57 3.91 15.56
CA ASP A 414 -2.01 3.68 15.59
C ASP A 414 -2.79 5.00 15.79
N ILE A 415 -4.11 4.90 15.92
CA ILE A 415 -4.98 6.05 16.20
C ILE A 415 -4.75 6.69 17.59
N ASP A 416 -4.12 5.98 18.52
CA ASP A 416 -3.74 6.47 19.85
C ASP A 416 -2.34 7.09 19.86
N GLY A 417 -1.67 7.12 18.70
CA GLY A 417 -0.33 7.68 18.51
C GLY A 417 0.81 6.77 18.94
N GLN A 418 0.54 5.50 19.23
CA GLN A 418 1.53 4.51 19.65
C GLN A 418 2.03 3.70 18.46
N MET A 419 3.35 3.48 18.38
CA MET A 419 3.89 2.58 17.35
C MET A 419 3.43 1.15 17.57
N ARG A 420 2.82 0.56 16.54
CA ARG A 420 2.35 -0.82 16.55
C ARG A 420 2.81 -1.57 15.32
N SER A 421 2.91 -2.88 15.48
CA SER A 421 2.92 -3.81 14.37
C SER A 421 1.49 -4.13 13.94
N PHE A 422 1.29 -4.21 12.65
CA PHE A 422 0.08 -4.73 12.02
C PHE A 422 0.42 -6.00 11.24
N ASP A 423 -0.59 -6.84 11.03
CA ASP A 423 -0.46 -8.08 10.27
C ASP A 423 -0.29 -7.80 8.78
N ASP A 424 0.55 -8.59 8.12
CA ASP A 424 0.77 -8.49 6.67
C ASP A 424 -0.33 -9.23 5.90
N ILE A 425 -1.56 -8.70 5.97
CA ILE A 425 -2.78 -9.34 5.44
C ILE A 425 -2.75 -9.64 3.93
N TYR A 426 -1.87 -8.99 3.16
CA TYR A 426 -1.70 -9.18 1.71
C TYR A 426 -0.31 -9.73 1.32
N GLY A 427 0.56 -10.08 2.27
CA GLY A 427 1.89 -10.62 1.95
C GLY A 427 2.82 -9.64 1.23
N ARG A 428 2.71 -8.34 1.52
CA ARG A 428 3.51 -7.28 0.85
C ARG A 428 4.83 -6.98 1.56
N ASP A 429 5.10 -7.54 2.75
CA ASP A 429 6.40 -7.39 3.42
C ASP A 429 7.47 -8.26 2.74
N GLU A 430 7.15 -9.51 2.41
CA GLU A 430 8.10 -10.47 1.84
C GLU A 430 8.84 -9.96 0.58
N PRO A 431 8.17 -9.47 -0.49
CA PRO A 431 8.87 -8.96 -1.68
C PRO A 431 9.75 -7.74 -1.38
N VAL A 432 9.31 -6.86 -0.48
CA VAL A 432 10.08 -5.67 -0.04
C VAL A 432 11.35 -6.10 0.68
N LEU A 433 11.22 -7.01 1.64
CA LEU A 433 12.35 -7.54 2.41
C LEU A 433 13.33 -8.28 1.52
N ALA A 434 12.86 -9.07 0.56
CA ALA A 434 13.69 -9.75 -0.43
C ALA A 434 14.48 -8.74 -1.29
N SER A 435 13.82 -7.69 -1.77
CA SER A 435 14.45 -6.60 -2.55
C SER A 435 15.56 -5.88 -1.77
N MET A 436 15.30 -5.56 -0.49
CA MET A 436 16.27 -4.92 0.40
C MET A 436 17.45 -5.84 0.78
N ALA A 437 17.22 -7.15 0.85
CA ALA A 437 18.25 -8.13 1.15
C ALA A 437 19.19 -8.37 -0.05
N ALA A 438 18.68 -8.24 -1.28
CA ALA A 438 19.45 -8.36 -2.51
C ALA A 438 20.46 -7.22 -2.68
N ALA A 439 21.47 -7.45 -3.52
CA ALA A 439 22.42 -6.41 -3.90
C ALA A 439 21.71 -5.23 -4.56
N ARG A 440 22.18 -4.01 -4.31
CA ARG A 440 21.63 -2.82 -4.96
C ARG A 440 21.81 -2.93 -6.47
N VAL A 441 20.74 -2.64 -7.20
CA VAL A 441 20.77 -2.46 -8.65
C VAL A 441 20.63 -0.99 -8.98
N GLN A 442 21.13 -0.59 -10.14
CA GLN A 442 20.90 0.75 -10.65
C GLN A 442 19.40 0.93 -10.93
N LYS A 443 18.82 2.04 -10.47
CA LYS A 443 17.42 2.36 -10.74
C LYS A 443 17.21 2.53 -12.26
N THR A 444 16.10 2.01 -12.76
CA THR A 444 15.72 2.06 -14.19
C THR A 444 15.16 3.42 -14.63
N GLY A 445 15.01 4.38 -13.70
CA GLY A 445 14.26 5.62 -13.93
C GLY A 445 12.74 5.41 -13.91
N GLN A 446 12.26 4.21 -13.58
CA GLN A 446 10.84 3.94 -13.42
C GLN A 446 10.32 4.56 -12.13
N HIS A 447 9.37 5.50 -12.27
CA HIS A 447 8.72 6.20 -11.16
C HIS A 447 7.25 5.82 -10.99
N LYS A 448 6.74 4.92 -11.84
CA LYS A 448 5.38 4.39 -11.78
C LYS A 448 5.41 2.92 -12.19
N THR A 449 4.67 2.08 -11.49
CA THR A 449 4.57 0.66 -11.83
C THR A 449 3.94 0.44 -13.21
N ASP A 450 4.41 -0.61 -13.88
CA ASP A 450 3.78 -1.18 -15.08
C ASP A 450 2.84 -2.34 -14.73
N GLU A 451 2.64 -2.63 -13.44
CA GLU A 451 1.67 -3.62 -12.99
C GLU A 451 0.31 -3.32 -13.64
N PRO A 452 -0.31 -4.31 -14.30
CA PRO A 452 -1.58 -4.08 -14.95
C PRO A 452 -2.57 -3.62 -13.90
N ILE A 453 -3.24 -2.51 -14.19
CA ILE A 453 -4.43 -2.15 -13.46
C ILE A 453 -5.37 -3.34 -13.66
N VAL A 454 -5.65 -4.05 -12.58
CA VAL A 454 -6.78 -4.97 -12.52
C VAL A 454 -7.92 -4.07 -12.07
N PRO A 455 -8.63 -3.39 -13.00
CA PRO A 455 -9.77 -2.61 -12.59
C PRO A 455 -10.69 -3.58 -11.86
N ILE A 456 -10.96 -3.28 -10.59
CA ILE A 456 -12.05 -3.96 -9.90
C ILE A 456 -13.33 -3.69 -10.69
N GLU A 457 -13.40 -2.55 -11.39
CA GLU A 457 -14.29 -2.22 -12.50
C GLU A 457 -13.75 -1.13 -13.45
N ALA A 458 -14.09 -1.19 -14.75
CA ALA A 458 -14.38 0.03 -15.49
C ALA A 458 -15.91 0.20 -15.50
N PRO A 459 -16.47 1.35 -15.09
CA PRO A 459 -17.81 1.71 -15.56
C PRO A 459 -17.74 1.77 -17.08
N GLY A 460 -18.74 1.19 -17.76
CA GLY A 460 -18.79 1.19 -19.22
C GLY A 460 -18.48 2.57 -19.79
N ALA A 461 -17.58 2.59 -20.79
CA ALA A 461 -17.42 3.69 -21.72
C ALA A 461 -18.78 4.08 -22.34
#